data_AF-A0A9N6YWM8-F1
#
_entry.id   AF-A0A9N6YWM8-F1
#
_cell.length_a   1.000
_cell.length_b   1.000
_cell.length_c   1.000
_cell.angle_alpha   90.00
_cell.angle_beta   90.00
_cell.angle_gamma   90.00
#
_symmetry.space_group_name_H-M   'P 1'
#
loop_
_entity.id
_entity.type
_entity.pdbx_description
1 polymer ?
#
loop_
_entity_poly.entity_id
_entity_poly.type
_entity_poly.pdbx_seq_one_letter_code
_entity_poly.pdbx_strand_id
1 'polypeptide(L)' 'MAVELHAAIPGALDRADLLLLAFPLLFVAVYGALALNTGDGIPPLAGASAVCCLLIVDGVFLNPPVDR' A
#
# COMPACT_ATOMS: atom_id res chain seq x y z
N MET A 1 -20.12 14.39 -23.06
CA MET A 1 -19.36 14.12 -21.83
C MET A 1 -18.14 13.30 -22.21
N ALA A 2 -17.01 13.96 -22.45
CA ALA A 2 -15.75 13.26 -22.66
C ALA A 2 -15.20 12.91 -21.27
N VAL A 3 -15.04 11.63 -20.98
CA VAL A 3 -14.21 11.19 -19.85
C VAL A 3 -12.79 11.57 -20.25
N GLU A 4 -12.29 12.66 -19.66
CA GLU A 4 -10.87 13.02 -19.66
C GLU A 4 -10.12 11.89 -18.95
N LEU A 5 -9.83 10.80 -19.68
CA LEU A 5 -8.79 9.86 -19.28
C LEU A 5 -7.47 10.59 -19.54
N HIS A 6 -7.10 11.46 -18.59
CA HIS A 6 -5.78 12.06 -18.56
C HIS A 6 -4.77 10.94 -18.39
N ALA A 7 -4.29 10.40 -19.51
CA ALA A 7 -3.16 9.51 -19.54
C ALA A 7 -1.92 10.31 -19.10
N ALA A 8 -1.75 10.46 -17.79
CA ALA A 8 -0.53 10.98 -17.18
C ALA A 8 0.57 9.92 -17.30
N ILE A 9 1.53 10.14 -18.19
CA ILE A 9 2.83 9.44 -18.18
C ILE A 9 3.90 10.48 -18.54
N PRO A 10 5.00 10.67 -17.78
CA PRO A 10 5.19 10.60 -16.33
C PRO A 10 5.74 11.95 -15.82
N GLY A 11 4.91 12.73 -15.11
CA GLY A 11 5.44 13.48 -13.97
C GLY A 11 5.87 12.45 -12.93
N ALA A 12 7.03 12.61 -12.30
CA ALA A 12 7.52 11.64 -11.32
C ALA A 12 6.39 11.26 -10.34
N LEU A 13 6.12 9.96 -10.16
CA LEU A 13 5.14 9.46 -9.19
C LEU A 13 5.40 10.15 -7.87
N ASP A 14 4.40 10.84 -7.34
CA ASP A 14 4.59 11.50 -6.07
C ASP A 14 4.62 10.46 -4.96
N ARG A 15 5.19 10.85 -3.82
CA ARG A 15 5.29 9.98 -2.66
C ARG A 15 3.92 9.50 -2.17
N ALA A 16 2.88 10.32 -2.33
CA ALA A 16 1.51 9.92 -2.05
C ALA A 16 1.05 8.75 -2.95
N ASP A 17 1.32 8.82 -4.25
CA ASP A 17 0.96 7.76 -5.22
C ASP A 17 1.69 6.45 -4.90
N LEU A 18 2.98 6.56 -4.54
CA LEU A 18 3.79 5.41 -4.15
C LEU A 18 3.30 4.76 -2.86
N LEU A 19 2.88 5.54 -1.86
CA LEU A 19 2.29 5.01 -0.64
C LEU A 19 0.96 4.31 -0.91
N LEU A 20 0.09 4.93 -1.72
CA LEU A 20 -1.17 4.32 -2.13
C LEU A 20 -0.97 2.99 -2.87
N LEU A 21 0.06 2.90 -3.72
CA LEU A 21 0.42 1.66 -4.40
C LEU A 21 1.05 0.64 -3.44
N ALA A 22 1.84 1.08 -2.47
CA ALA A 22 2.54 0.21 -1.53
C ALA A 22 1.59 -0.55 -0.59
N PHE A 23 0.48 0.06 -0.15
CA PHE A 23 -0.48 -0.60 0.76
C PHE A 23 -1.03 -1.94 0.25
N PRO A 24 -1.69 -2.02 -0.93
CA PRO A 24 -2.21 -3.28 -1.44
C PRO A 24 -1.08 -4.26 -1.79
N LEU A 25 0.05 -3.77 -2.29
CA LEU A 25 1.19 -4.63 -2.64
C LEU A 25 1.80 -5.31 -1.40
N LEU A 26 2.04 -4.54 -0.33
CA LEU A 26 2.53 -5.11 0.92
C LEU A 26 1.51 -6.05 1.54
N PHE A 27 0.22 -5.70 1.50
CA PHE A 27 -0.81 -6.57 2.04
C PHE A 27 -0.81 -7.93 1.32
N VAL A 28 -0.85 -7.94 -0.01
CA VAL A 28 -0.85 -9.18 -0.80
C VAL A 28 0.45 -9.97 -0.58
N ALA A 29 1.60 -9.29 -0.55
CA ALA A 29 2.89 -9.94 -0.34
C ALA A 29 2.96 -10.62 1.04
N VAL A 30 2.62 -9.90 2.11
CA VAL A 30 2.68 -10.41 3.49
C VAL A 30 1.60 -11.47 3.69
N TYR A 31 0.36 -11.21 3.29
CA TYR A 31 -0.73 -12.19 3.40
C TYR A 31 -0.37 -13.47 2.65
N GLY A 32 0.07 -13.37 1.40
CA GLY A 32 0.46 -14.52 0.59
C GLY A 32 1.60 -15.31 1.25
N ALA A 33 2.65 -14.62 1.71
CA ALA A 33 3.77 -15.27 2.38
C ALA A 33 3.34 -16.01 3.67
N LEU A 34 2.49 -15.40 4.50
CA LEU A 34 2.01 -16.05 5.72
C LEU A 34 1.02 -17.18 5.42
N ALA A 35 0.11 -16.97 4.47
CA ALA A 35 -0.91 -17.96 4.10
C ALA A 35 -0.30 -19.25 3.53
N LEU A 36 0.87 -19.19 2.89
CA LEU A 36 1.60 -20.39 2.47
C LEU A 36 2.10 -21.25 3.66
N ASN A 37 2.14 -20.68 4.86
CA ASN A 37 2.69 -21.32 6.06
C ASN A 37 1.64 -21.56 7.15
N THR A 38 0.40 -21.09 6.98
CA THR A 38 -0.68 -21.22 7.97
C THR A 38 -1.84 -22.03 7.43
N GLY A 39 -2.48 -22.82 8.31
CA GLY A 39 -3.67 -23.60 7.96
C GLY A 39 -4.98 -22.82 8.01
N ASP A 40 -4.96 -21.59 8.53
CA ASP A 40 -6.09 -20.67 8.64
C ASP A 40 -5.75 -19.28 8.08
N GLY A 41 -6.78 -18.51 7.73
CA GLY A 41 -6.64 -17.17 7.15
C GLY A 41 -6.48 -16.05 8.17
N ILE A 42 -6.71 -16.33 9.46
CA ILE A 42 -6.70 -15.30 10.52
C ILE A 42 -5.28 -14.74 10.77
N PRO A 43 -4.23 -15.55 10.98
CA PRO A 43 -2.88 -15.04 11.19
C PRO A 43 -2.30 -14.29 9.99
N PRO A 44 -2.45 -14.76 8.73
CA PRO A 44 -2.05 -13.99 7.56
C PRO A 44 -2.74 -12.64 7.45
N LEU A 45 -4.06 -12.61 7.69
CA LEU A 45 -4.85 -11.38 7.68
C LEU A 45 -4.33 -10.40 8.74
N ALA A 46 -4.22 -10.85 9.99
CA ALA A 46 -3.75 -10.02 11.09
C ALA A 46 -2.32 -9.50 10.85
N GLY A 47 -1.42 -10.35 10.37
CA GLY A 47 -0.03 -9.97 10.08
C GLY A 47 0.08 -8.97 8.93
N ALA A 48 -0.62 -9.21 7.82
CA ALA A 48 -0.65 -8.28 6.69
C ALA A 48 -1.23 -6.91 7.09
N SER A 49 -2.35 -6.90 7.83
CA SER A 49 -2.94 -5.67 8.37
C SER A 49 -1.97 -4.93 9.29
N ALA A 50 -1.28 -5.64 10.19
CA ALA A 50 -0.30 -5.01 11.10
C ALA A 50 0.85 -4.33 10.34
N VAL A 51 1.39 -4.97 9.30
CA VAL A 51 2.45 -4.38 8.46
C VAL A 51 1.93 -3.14 7.71
N CYS A 52 0.72 -3.18 7.16
CA CYS A 52 0.10 -1.99 6.56
C CYS A 52 -0.06 -0.84 7.56
N CYS A 53 -0.49 -1.13 8.80
CA CYS A 53 -0.57 -0.11 9.85
C CYS A 53 0.78 0.54 10.16
N LEU A 54 1.87 -0.23 10.17
CA LEU A 54 3.22 0.33 10.34
C LEU A 54 3.58 1.28 9.20
N LEU A 55 3.26 0.91 7.95
CA LEU A 55 3.48 1.80 6.81
C LEU A 55 2.59 3.05 6.88
N ILE A 56 1.36 2.97 7.40
CA ILE A 56 0.51 4.14 7.62
C ILE A 56 1.15 5.06 8.66
N VAL A 57 1.58 4.51 9.80
CA VAL A 57 2.26 5.28 10.86
C VAL A 57 3.49 5.99 10.29
N ASP A 58 4.35 5.26 9.59
CA ASP A 58 5.55 5.83 9.00
C ASP A 58 5.25 6.84 7.88
N GLY A 59 4.52 6.41 6.85
CA GLY A 59 4.33 7.16 5.60
C GLY A 59 3.27 8.25 5.64
N VAL A 60 2.37 8.25 6.64
CA VAL A 60 1.29 9.26 6.75
C VAL A 60 1.48 10.14 7.97
N PHE A 61 1.96 9.62 9.10
CA PHE A 61 2.06 10.39 10.35
C PHE A 61 3.48 10.87 10.67
N LEU A 62 4.49 10.00 10.60
CA LEU A 62 5.87 10.37 10.95
C LEU A 62 6.57 11.09 9.80
N ASN A 63 6.36 10.60 8.59
CA ASN A 63 6.90 11.13 7.36
C ASN A 63 5.73 11.35 6.40
N PRO A 64 4.89 12.38 6.54
CA PRO A 64 3.78 12.62 5.62
C PRO A 64 4.27 12.97 4.21
N PRO A 65 3.51 12.64 3.14
CA PRO A 65 3.77 13.20 1.82
C PRO A 65 3.58 14.72 1.90
N VAL A 66 4.59 15.47 1.47
CA VAL A 66 4.52 16.93 1.36
C VAL A 66 4.45 17.27 -0.11
N ASP A 67 3.48 18.11 -0.49
CA ASP A 67 3.39 18.65 -1.84
C ASP A 67 4.71 19.39 -2.15
N ARG A 68 5.37 19.04 -3.27
CA ARG A 68 6.55 19.75 -3.76
C ARG A 68 6.16 20.89 -4.69
#